data_AF-A0A821RHR0-F1
#
_entry.id   AF-A0A821RHR0-F1
#
_cell.length_a   1.000
_cell.length_b   1.000
_cell.length_c   1.000
_cell.angle_alpha   90.00
_cell.angle_beta   90.00
_cell.angle_gamma   90.00
#
_symmetry.space_group_name_H-M   'P 1'
#
loop_
_entity.id
_entity.type
_entity.pdbx_description
1 polymer ?
#
loop_
_entity_poly.entity_id
_entity_poly.type
_entity_poly.pdbx_seq_one_letter_code
_entity_poly.pdbx_strand_id
1 'polypeptide(L)'
;SLGINGTGITIGYSTSGRVNNCLSLLSNLSYVQATNLVLLGTVGQPYSFSIWIKPTTVAGGTIFHVSSGTTGLSGWCIPVLGFTSSGNVGVQSWNHNSVSITGPVVTTNV
;
A
#
# COMPACT_ATOMS: atom_id res chain seq x y z
N SER A 1 8.92 19.49 -2.52
CA SER A 1 8.35 19.18 -1.18
C SER A 1 7.62 17.84 -1.25
N LEU A 2 7.57 17.10 -0.14
CA LEU A 2 6.71 15.91 -0.02
C LEU A 2 5.25 16.34 -0.23
N GLY A 3 4.53 15.68 -1.14
CA GLY A 3 3.11 15.92 -1.37
C GLY A 3 2.29 14.74 -0.89
N ILE A 4 1.42 14.93 0.10
CA ILE A 4 0.47 13.91 0.57
C ILE A 4 -0.93 14.42 0.29
N ASN A 5 -1.69 13.69 -0.52
CA ASN A 5 -3.06 14.01 -0.89
C ASN A 5 -3.93 12.76 -0.70
N GLY A 6 -5.11 12.92 -0.10
CA GLY A 6 -6.12 11.87 -0.04
C GLY A 6 -7.16 12.08 -1.13
N THR A 7 -7.53 11.01 -1.83
CA THR A 7 -8.60 11.05 -2.84
C THR A 7 -9.46 9.81 -2.67
N GLY A 8 -10.77 9.98 -2.55
CA GLY A 8 -11.67 8.84 -2.39
C GLY A 8 -13.12 9.23 -2.29
N ILE A 9 -13.98 8.24 -2.48
CA ILE A 9 -15.42 8.31 -2.26
C ILE A 9 -15.70 7.47 -1.01
N THR A 10 -16.43 8.02 -0.04
CA THR A 10 -16.74 7.31 1.21
C THR A 10 -15.48 6.98 2.02
N ILE A 11 -14.73 8.02 2.41
CA ILE A 11 -13.71 7.92 3.45
C ILE A 11 -14.34 8.13 4.83
N GLY A 12 -13.92 7.33 5.81
CA GLY A 12 -14.38 7.46 7.20
C GLY A 12 -13.22 7.81 8.14
N TYR A 13 -13.51 8.57 9.19
CA TYR A 13 -12.56 8.80 10.28
C TYR A 13 -13.10 8.13 11.54
N SER A 14 -12.23 7.43 12.27
CA SER A 14 -12.58 6.80 13.54
C SER A 14 -11.52 7.09 14.59
N THR A 15 -11.94 7.23 15.84
CA THR A 15 -11.09 7.37 17.03
C THR A 15 -10.76 6.01 17.69
N SER A 16 -10.99 4.91 16.98
CA SER A 16 -10.63 3.55 17.41
C SER A 16 -9.42 2.99 16.66
N GLY A 17 -8.53 3.86 16.18
CA GLY A 17 -7.29 3.47 15.51
C GLY A 17 -6.26 2.87 16.47
N ARG A 18 -5.13 2.40 15.94
CA ARG A 18 -4.04 1.85 16.79
C ARG A 18 -3.57 2.86 17.85
N VAL A 19 -3.50 4.15 17.47
CA VAL A 19 -3.22 5.28 18.37
C VAL A 19 -4.23 6.37 18.06
N ASN A 20 -5.32 6.40 18.82
CA ASN A 20 -6.44 7.34 18.68
C ASN A 20 -7.13 7.23 17.31
N ASN A 21 -6.59 7.83 16.25
CA ASN A 21 -7.30 8.00 14.99
C ASN A 21 -6.91 6.98 13.92
N CYS A 22 -7.85 6.63 13.05
CA CYS A 22 -7.57 5.95 11.78
C CYS A 22 -8.42 6.51 10.64
N LEU A 23 -7.88 6.38 9.43
CA LEU A 23 -8.60 6.61 8.18
C LEU A 23 -9.13 5.26 7.68
N SER A 24 -10.43 5.20 7.43
CA SER A 24 -11.11 4.04 6.84
C SER A 24 -11.36 4.30 5.36
N LEU A 25 -10.85 3.40 4.52
CA LEU A 25 -11.08 3.40 3.07
C LEU A 25 -12.19 2.39 2.77
N LEU A 26 -13.42 2.87 2.56
CA LEU A 26 -14.63 2.02 2.48
C LEU A 26 -15.08 1.73 1.04
N SER A 27 -14.35 2.23 0.06
CA SER A 27 -14.60 2.02 -1.38
C SER A 27 -13.29 1.61 -2.05
N ASN A 28 -13.39 0.80 -3.11
CA ASN A 28 -12.28 0.43 -3.97
C ASN A 28 -11.66 1.62 -4.73
N LEU A 29 -12.33 2.78 -4.78
CA LEU A 29 -11.81 4.01 -5.38
C LEU A 29 -11.16 4.95 -4.35
N SER A 30 -11.10 4.57 -3.07
CA SER A 30 -10.55 5.39 -2.00
C SER A 30 -9.10 5.05 -1.69
N TYR A 31 -8.22 6.05 -1.76
CA TYR A 31 -6.79 5.89 -1.50
C TYR A 31 -6.15 7.15 -0.92
N VAL A 32 -4.97 6.95 -0.32
CA VAL A 32 -4.05 8.02 0.04
C VAL A 32 -2.88 7.96 -0.93
N GLN A 33 -2.50 9.10 -1.48
CA GLN A 33 -1.38 9.24 -2.39
C GLN A 33 -0.29 10.09 -1.76
N ALA A 34 0.93 9.56 -1.75
CA ALA A 34 2.14 10.33 -1.50
C ALA A 34 2.94 10.44 -2.79
N THR A 35 3.43 11.64 -3.09
CA THR A 35 4.22 11.98 -4.28
C THR A 35 5.55 12.62 -3.88
N ASN A 36 6.49 12.69 -4.82
CA ASN A 36 7.83 13.23 -4.64
C ASN A 36 8.72 12.40 -3.67
N LEU A 37 8.47 11.09 -3.58
CA LEU A 37 9.34 10.11 -2.90
C LEU A 37 10.52 9.71 -3.80
N VAL A 38 11.32 10.68 -4.24
CA VAL A 38 12.33 10.52 -5.31
C VAL A 38 13.36 9.40 -5.05
N LEU A 39 13.70 9.16 -3.78
CA LEU A 39 14.66 8.12 -3.40
C LEU A 39 14.09 6.70 -3.56
N LEU A 40 12.77 6.52 -3.45
CA LEU A 40 12.14 5.20 -3.48
C LEU A 40 12.22 4.51 -4.85
N GLY A 41 12.45 5.28 -5.92
CA GLY A 41 12.67 4.78 -7.28
C GLY A 41 14.14 4.74 -7.70
N THR A 42 15.07 4.99 -6.78
CA THR A 42 16.51 5.04 -7.09
C THR A 42 17.12 3.65 -6.93
N VAL A 43 17.87 3.21 -7.95
CA VAL A 43 18.55 1.90 -7.94
C VAL A 43 19.53 1.82 -6.77
N GLY A 44 19.48 0.72 -6.03
CA GLY A 44 20.39 0.47 -4.90
C GLY A 44 20.10 1.31 -3.65
N GLN A 45 19.01 2.08 -3.61
CA GLN A 45 18.61 2.85 -2.43
C GLN A 45 17.86 1.94 -1.44
N PRO A 46 18.39 1.72 -0.21
CA PRO A 46 17.65 0.99 0.81
C PRO A 46 16.43 1.79 1.27
N TYR A 47 15.34 1.08 1.55
CA TYR A 47 14.10 1.66 2.06
C TYR A 47 13.39 0.71 3.02
N SER A 48 12.50 1.25 3.86
CA SER A 48 11.61 0.48 4.72
C SER A 48 10.25 1.16 4.84
N PHE A 49 9.21 0.37 5.12
CA PHE A 49 7.85 0.84 5.37
C PHE A 49 7.31 0.22 6.65
N SER A 50 6.53 0.98 7.39
CA SER A 50 5.75 0.49 8.52
C SER A 50 4.34 1.08 8.46
N ILE A 51 3.33 0.23 8.68
CA ILE A 51 1.93 0.64 8.63
C ILE A 51 1.12 -0.21 9.61
N TRP A 52 0.14 0.43 10.26
CA TRP A 52 -0.90 -0.26 11.02
C TRP A 52 -2.16 -0.32 10.17
N ILE A 53 -2.66 -1.52 9.89
CA ILE A 53 -3.87 -1.75 9.11
C ILE A 53 -4.83 -2.69 9.83
N LYS A 54 -6.13 -2.54 9.54
CA LYS A 54 -7.17 -3.49 9.92
C LYS A 54 -7.93 -3.88 8.63
N PRO A 55 -7.47 -4.91 7.90
CA PRO A 55 -8.11 -5.33 6.67
C PRO A 55 -9.48 -5.96 6.94
N THR A 56 -10.46 -5.67 6.09
CA THR A 56 -11.78 -6.34 6.10
C THR A 56 -11.79 -7.62 5.26
N THR A 57 -10.82 -7.77 4.35
CA THR A 57 -10.55 -8.97 3.56
C THR A 57 -9.04 -9.17 3.42
N VAL A 58 -8.61 -10.43 3.41
CA VAL A 58 -7.21 -10.83 3.17
C VAL A 58 -7.07 -11.73 1.94
N ALA A 59 -8.16 -12.04 1.23
CA ALA A 59 -8.14 -12.90 0.05
C ALA A 59 -7.75 -12.10 -1.21
N GLY A 60 -6.51 -11.62 -1.25
CA GLY A 60 -5.99 -10.79 -2.34
C GLY A 60 -6.03 -9.28 -2.05
N GLY A 61 -5.64 -8.51 -3.06
CA GLY A 61 -5.67 -7.05 -3.04
C GLY A 61 -4.33 -6.40 -2.69
N THR A 62 -4.24 -5.11 -2.97
CA THR A 62 -3.06 -4.28 -2.74
C THR A 62 -3.31 -3.34 -1.57
N ILE A 63 -2.41 -3.32 -0.60
CA ILE A 63 -2.43 -2.36 0.52
C ILE A 63 -1.80 -1.04 0.05
N PHE A 64 -0.63 -1.12 -0.57
CA PHE A 64 -0.07 0.03 -1.28
C PHE A 64 0.77 -0.43 -2.48
N HIS A 65 0.79 0.41 -3.51
CA HIS A 65 1.67 0.27 -4.66
C HIS A 65 2.57 1.48 -4.76
N VAL A 66 3.65 1.33 -5.52
CA VAL A 66 4.55 2.43 -5.86
C VAL A 66 4.68 2.48 -7.37
N SER A 67 4.66 3.68 -7.91
CA SER A 67 4.77 3.92 -9.35
C SER A 67 5.78 5.03 -9.65
N SER A 68 6.38 4.94 -10.83
CA SER A 68 7.28 5.99 -11.34
C SER A 68 6.57 7.27 -11.79
N GLY A 69 5.24 7.23 -11.96
CA GLY A 69 4.41 8.38 -12.31
C GLY A 69 3.17 8.47 -11.42
N THR A 70 2.58 9.67 -11.31
CA THR A 70 1.47 9.97 -10.38
C THR A 70 0.18 9.19 -10.64
N THR A 71 -0.05 8.74 -11.87
CA THR A 71 -1.23 7.93 -12.24
C THR A 71 -0.92 6.43 -12.32
N GLY A 72 0.35 6.05 -12.21
CA GLY A 72 0.79 4.66 -12.44
C GLY A 72 0.69 4.18 -13.89
N LEU A 73 0.34 5.05 -14.84
CA LEU A 73 0.16 4.69 -16.26
C LEU A 73 1.46 4.69 -17.08
N SER A 74 2.50 5.37 -16.58
CA SER A 74 3.80 5.49 -17.26
C SER A 74 4.90 4.84 -16.42
N GLY A 75 5.76 4.07 -17.09
CA GLY A 75 6.92 3.40 -16.47
C GLY A 75 6.50 2.21 -15.61
N TRP A 76 7.17 2.01 -14.46
CA TRP A 76 6.89 0.89 -13.57
C TRP A 76 5.83 1.25 -12.52
N CYS A 77 5.03 0.26 -12.14
CA CYS A 77 4.04 0.30 -11.08
C CYS A 77 3.97 -1.08 -10.44
N ILE A 78 4.25 -1.19 -9.14
CA ILE A 78 4.31 -2.48 -8.44
C ILE A 78 3.50 -2.49 -7.14
N PRO A 79 2.76 -3.57 -6.84
CA PRO A 79 2.08 -3.74 -5.57
C PRO A 79 3.09 -4.13 -4.48
N VAL A 80 3.71 -3.13 -3.85
CA VAL A 80 4.79 -3.35 -2.87
C VAL A 80 4.33 -4.17 -1.68
N LEU A 81 3.09 -3.99 -1.22
CA LEU A 81 2.51 -4.78 -0.14
C LEU A 81 1.05 -5.08 -0.45
N GLY A 82 0.66 -6.33 -0.23
CA GLY A 82 -0.73 -6.76 -0.38
C GLY A 82 -0.95 -8.14 0.23
N PHE A 83 -2.05 -8.75 -0.16
CA PHE A 83 -2.33 -10.14 0.16
C PHE A 83 -2.34 -10.99 -1.11
N THR A 84 -1.93 -12.25 -0.99
CA THR A 84 -2.13 -13.25 -2.04
C THR A 84 -3.58 -13.75 -2.01
N SER A 85 -4.00 -14.47 -3.05
CA SER A 85 -5.32 -15.13 -3.07
C SER A 85 -5.54 -16.11 -1.93
N SER A 86 -4.45 -16.60 -1.31
CA SER A 86 -4.48 -17.55 -0.19
C SER A 86 -4.41 -16.88 1.18
N GLY A 87 -4.40 -15.54 1.27
CA GLY A 87 -4.31 -14.83 2.55
C GLY A 87 -2.90 -14.59 3.06
N ASN A 88 -1.86 -14.91 2.29
CA ASN A 88 -0.49 -14.61 2.66
C ASN A 88 -0.19 -13.12 2.50
N VAL A 89 0.68 -12.59 3.36
CA VAL A 89 1.31 -11.29 3.10
C VAL A 89 2.22 -11.43 1.87
N GLY A 90 1.94 -10.67 0.82
CA GLY A 90 2.77 -10.59 -0.38
C GLY A 90 3.54 -9.28 -0.40
N VAL A 91 4.83 -9.33 -0.71
CA VAL A 91 5.67 -8.15 -0.88
C VAL A 91 6.34 -8.17 -2.24
N GLN A 92 6.37 -7.03 -2.92
CA GLN A 92 7.12 -6.84 -4.15
C GLN A 92 8.08 -5.65 -4.05
N SER A 93 9.23 -5.76 -4.70
CA SER A 93 10.21 -4.70 -4.88
C SER A 93 10.55 -4.54 -6.35
N TRP A 94 10.97 -3.34 -6.75
CA TRP A 94 11.38 -3.04 -8.12
C TRP A 94 12.90 -2.96 -8.20
N ASN A 95 13.50 -3.82 -9.02
CA ASN A 95 14.91 -3.76 -9.38
C ASN A 95 15.08 -4.07 -10.88
N HIS A 96 14.58 -3.17 -11.73
CA HIS A 96 14.40 -3.38 -13.18
C HIS A 96 13.45 -4.52 -13.57
N ASN A 97 12.97 -5.28 -12.58
CA ASN A 97 11.91 -6.27 -12.66
C ASN A 97 11.22 -6.34 -11.28
N SER A 98 10.05 -6.98 -11.22
CA SER A 98 9.40 -7.28 -9.94
C SER A 98 10.11 -8.45 -9.24
N VAL A 99 10.53 -8.22 -8.00
CA VAL A 99 11.05 -9.24 -7.09
C VAL A 99 10.00 -9.47 -6.01
N SER A 100 9.50 -10.70 -5.90
CA SER A 100 8.42 -11.03 -4.98
C SER A 100 8.88 -11.95 -3.86
N ILE A 101 8.37 -11.72 -2.66
CA ILE A 101 8.46 -12.66 -1.54
C ILE A 101 7.07 -12.85 -0.93
N THR A 102 6.80 -14.06 -0.45
CA THR A 102 5.54 -14.40 0.22
C THR A 102 5.83 -14.73 1.67
N GLY A 103 5.12 -14.04 2.56
CA GLY A 103 5.18 -14.23 4.00
C GLY A 103 4.07 -15.15 4.52
N PRO A 104 3.78 -15.08 5.82
CA PRO A 104 2.79 -15.93 6.47
C PRO A 104 1.36 -15.63 6.01
N VAL A 105 0.48 -16.60 6.18
CA VAL A 105 -0.97 -16.41 6.10
C VAL A 105 -1.42 -15.56 7.28
N VAL A 106 -2.21 -14.52 7.01
CA VAL A 106 -2.87 -13.72 8.03
C VAL A 106 -4.37 -13.94 7.98
N THR A 107 -5.03 -13.78 9.13
CA THR A 107 -6.48 -13.86 9.25
C THR A 107 -7.06 -12.47 9.47
N THR A 108 -8.28 -12.25 8.98
CA THR A 108 -9.05 -11.07 9.36
C THR A 108 -9.43 -11.17 10.83
N ASN A 109 -9.19 -10.11 11.59
CA ASN A 109 -9.69 -10.00 12.95
C ASN A 109 -11.15 -9.53 12.88
N VAL A 110 -12.06 -10.50 12.73
CA VAL A 110 -13.52 -10.31 12.75
C VAL A 110 -14.03 -10.09 14.15
#